data_AF-A0A804NSH7-F1
#
_entry.id   AF-A0A804NSH7-F1
#
_cell.length_a   1.000
_cell.length_b   1.000
_cell.length_c   1.000
_cell.angle_alpha   90.00
_cell.angle_beta   90.00
_cell.angle_gamma   90.00
#
_symmetry.space_group_name_H-M   'P 1'
#
loop_
_entity.id
_entity.type
_entity.pdbx_description
1 polymer ?
#
loop_
_entity_poly.entity_id
_entity_poly.type
_entity_poly.pdbx_seq_one_letter_code
_entity_poly.pdbx_strand_id
1 'polypeptide(L)'
;LRPTDAKSLDRPPHRSKSLSSQTSLSHVVPPGLPSGTVVSLVRPAALRALSDIAGRYIASLGHTAAAFAEARGRTEPNVTDAVLALEDHALGGFPGAADPTRPLLCSGALAELAQFVAAVREVPFPKPLPRRDPGCGSVDGWESFAAAGRQPPLNHVPHWLPCFPEGWEERLRVRC
;
A
#
# COMPACT_ATOMS: atom_id res chain seq x y z
N LEU A 1 39.86 -39.72 -34.67
CA LEU A 1 39.20 -38.44 -35.04
C LEU A 1 37.78 -38.79 -35.45
N ARG A 2 36.84 -38.75 -34.50
CA ARG A 2 35.49 -39.31 -34.72
C ARG A 2 34.70 -38.43 -35.70
N PRO A 3 34.24 -38.97 -36.84
CA PRO A 3 33.23 -38.36 -37.69
C PRO A 3 31.85 -38.95 -37.33
N THR A 4 30.82 -38.11 -37.32
CA THR A 4 29.40 -38.52 -37.25
C THR A 4 28.63 -37.29 -37.74
N ASP A 5 28.32 -37.25 -39.03
CA ASP A 5 27.03 -37.62 -39.63
C ASP A 5 26.13 -36.38 -39.75
N ALA A 6 25.99 -35.77 -40.93
CA ALA A 6 25.31 -36.23 -42.15
C ALA A 6 23.81 -35.91 -42.16
N LYS A 7 23.41 -35.30 -43.28
CA LYS A 7 22.07 -35.22 -43.90
C LYS A 7 21.01 -34.40 -43.15
N SER A 8 20.62 -33.25 -43.70
CA SER A 8 19.65 -33.15 -44.82
C SER A 8 18.36 -33.89 -44.51
N LEU A 9 17.32 -33.14 -44.13
CA LEU A 9 15.97 -33.51 -44.49
C LEU A 9 15.16 -32.24 -44.82
N ASP A 10 14.55 -32.37 -45.98
CA ASP A 10 13.64 -31.48 -46.69
C ASP A 10 12.41 -31.02 -45.88
N ARG A 11 11.77 -29.97 -46.39
CA ARG A 11 10.55 -29.24 -45.97
C ARG A 11 9.41 -30.09 -45.37
N PRO A 12 8.56 -29.50 -44.48
CA PRO A 12 7.14 -29.36 -44.85
C PRO A 12 6.53 -27.98 -44.50
N PRO A 13 5.31 -27.67 -45.00
CA PRO A 13 4.70 -26.33 -44.96
C PRO A 13 3.55 -26.24 -43.95
N HIS A 14 3.31 -25.08 -43.32
CA HIS A 14 1.98 -24.78 -42.76
C HIS A 14 1.54 -23.32 -42.92
N ARG A 15 0.55 -23.19 -43.79
CA ARG A 15 -0.45 -22.14 -43.96
C ARG A 15 -0.99 -21.64 -42.60
N SER A 16 -0.54 -20.47 -42.18
CA SER A 16 -1.20 -19.72 -41.09
C SER A 16 -2.52 -19.14 -41.62
N LYS A 17 -3.64 -19.79 -41.26
CA LYS A 17 -4.97 -19.21 -41.42
C LYS A 17 -5.10 -18.06 -40.43
N SER A 18 -4.83 -16.84 -40.87
CA SER A 18 -5.18 -15.61 -40.15
C SER A 18 -6.69 -15.36 -40.29
N LEU A 19 -7.50 -16.10 -39.55
CA LEU A 19 -8.87 -15.70 -39.23
C LEU A 19 -9.04 -15.84 -37.72
N SER A 20 -8.87 -14.74 -37.00
CA SER A 20 -9.58 -14.57 -35.74
C SER A 20 -9.79 -13.08 -35.54
N SER A 21 -10.95 -12.66 -36.02
CA SER A 21 -11.77 -11.56 -35.52
C SER A 21 -11.01 -10.49 -34.75
N GLN A 22 -10.68 -9.39 -35.44
CA GLN A 22 -10.69 -8.09 -34.78
C GLN A 22 -12.13 -7.86 -34.31
N THR A 23 -12.46 -8.41 -33.15
CA THR A 23 -13.58 -7.92 -32.35
C THR A 23 -13.09 -6.56 -31.85
N SER A 24 -13.21 -5.56 -32.73
CA SER A 24 -13.25 -4.17 -32.32
C SER A 24 -14.38 -4.09 -31.32
N LEU A 25 -14.04 -4.21 -30.04
CA LEU A 25 -14.90 -3.83 -28.93
C LEU A 25 -14.99 -2.31 -28.91
N SER A 26 -15.47 -1.73 -30.01
CA SER A 26 -16.29 -0.54 -29.94
C SER A 26 -17.55 -0.98 -29.21
N HIS A 27 -17.52 -0.96 -27.89
CA HIS A 27 -18.76 -0.91 -27.11
C HIS A 27 -19.47 0.36 -27.57
N VAL A 28 -20.35 0.21 -28.56
CA VAL A 28 -21.29 1.24 -29.00
C VAL A 28 -22.14 1.54 -27.78
N VAL A 29 -21.77 2.58 -27.05
CA VAL A 29 -22.63 3.17 -26.02
C VAL A 29 -23.85 3.70 -26.78
N PRO A 30 -25.06 3.15 -26.58
CA PRO A 30 -26.24 3.68 -27.23
C PRO A 30 -26.42 5.13 -26.80
N PRO A 31 -26.55 6.09 -27.73
CA PRO A 31 -26.81 7.48 -27.37
C PRO A 31 -28.15 7.56 -26.62
N GLY A 32 -28.15 8.14 -25.41
CA GLY A 32 -29.39 8.44 -24.67
C GLY A 32 -29.57 7.82 -23.28
N LEU A 33 -28.57 7.13 -22.71
CA LEU A 33 -28.68 6.73 -21.30
C LEU A 33 -28.60 7.96 -20.36
N PRO A 34 -29.48 8.06 -19.34
CA PRO A 34 -29.43 9.16 -18.39
C PRO A 34 -28.11 9.13 -17.61
N SER A 35 -27.51 10.31 -17.37
CA SER A 35 -26.15 10.49 -16.82
C SER A 35 -25.90 9.70 -15.52
N GLY A 36 -26.92 9.51 -14.68
CA GLY A 36 -26.82 8.71 -13.45
C GLY A 36 -26.47 7.23 -13.67
N THR A 37 -26.96 6.65 -14.77
CA THR A 37 -26.68 5.25 -15.14
C THR A 37 -25.24 5.09 -15.60
N VAL A 38 -24.73 6.03 -16.40
CA VAL A 38 -23.34 6.02 -16.85
C VAL A 38 -22.40 6.13 -15.66
N VAL A 39 -22.63 7.07 -14.73
CA VAL A 39 -21.82 7.20 -13.50
C VAL A 39 -21.86 5.92 -12.68
N SER A 40 -23.03 5.28 -12.53
CA SER A 40 -23.15 4.01 -11.81
C SER A 40 -22.34 2.88 -12.45
N LEU A 41 -22.32 2.81 -13.79
CA LEU A 41 -21.60 1.78 -14.54
C LEU A 41 -20.08 1.98 -14.51
N VAL A 42 -19.59 3.22 -14.58
CA VAL A 42 -18.14 3.50 -14.56
C VAL A 42 -17.56 3.54 -13.15
N ARG A 43 -18.38 3.78 -12.13
CA ARG A 43 -17.92 3.93 -10.73
C ARG A 43 -17.11 2.73 -10.23
N PRO A 44 -17.52 1.46 -10.41
CA PRO A 44 -16.71 0.33 -9.93
C PRO A 44 -15.34 0.23 -10.62
N ALA A 45 -15.29 0.50 -11.93
CA ALA A 45 -14.04 0.49 -12.68
C ALA A 45 -13.12 1.64 -12.23
N ALA A 46 -13.67 2.84 -12.04
CA ALA A 46 -12.94 4.00 -11.53
C ALA A 46 -12.41 3.75 -10.11
N LEU A 47 -13.24 3.21 -9.20
CA LEU A 47 -12.82 2.88 -7.84
C LEU A 47 -11.71 1.81 -7.84
N ARG A 48 -11.80 0.79 -8.70
CA ARG A 48 -10.76 -0.23 -8.85
C ARG A 48 -9.44 0.36 -9.37
N ALA A 49 -9.51 1.28 -10.33
CA ALA A 49 -8.32 1.97 -10.83
C ALA A 49 -7.70 2.86 -9.74
N LEU A 50 -8.52 3.64 -9.03
CA LEU A 50 -8.04 4.48 -7.93
C LEU A 50 -7.43 3.67 -6.79
N SER A 51 -8.02 2.53 -6.42
CA SER A 51 -7.45 1.66 -5.38
C SER A 51 -6.15 0.99 -5.82
N ASP A 52 -6.04 0.58 -7.09
CA ASP A 52 -4.78 0.06 -7.66
C ASP A 52 -3.68 1.13 -7.65
N ILE A 53 -3.99 2.35 -8.09
CA ILE A 53 -3.06 3.48 -8.07
C ILE A 53 -2.64 3.82 -6.64
N ALA A 54 -3.59 3.91 -5.70
CA ALA A 54 -3.29 4.18 -4.30
C ALA A 54 -2.42 3.08 -3.67
N GLY A 55 -2.70 1.81 -3.97
CA GLY A 55 -1.91 0.68 -3.51
C GLY A 55 -0.47 0.73 -4.05
N ARG A 56 -0.29 1.04 -5.33
CA ARG A 56 1.04 1.22 -5.95
C ARG A 56 1.78 2.41 -5.36
N TYR A 57 1.08 3.52 -5.10
CA TYR A 57 1.67 4.70 -4.48
C TYR A 57 2.16 4.41 -3.06
N ILE A 58 1.35 3.74 -2.23
CA ILE A 58 1.74 3.33 -0.87
C ILE A 58 2.92 2.34 -0.91
N ALA A 59 2.91 1.38 -1.83
CA ALA A 59 4.02 0.43 -2.00
C ALA A 59 5.32 1.15 -2.40
N SER A 60 5.23 2.12 -3.31
CA SER A 60 6.36 2.95 -3.73
C SER A 60 6.93 3.76 -2.56
N LEU A 61 6.06 4.43 -1.79
CA LEU A 61 6.45 5.13 -0.56
C LEU A 61 7.17 4.20 0.43
N GLY A 62 6.63 3.00 0.64
CA GLY A 62 7.22 2.00 1.53
C GLY A 62 8.62 1.54 1.06
N HIS A 63 8.79 1.35 -0.25
CA HIS A 63 10.09 0.95 -0.83
C HIS A 63 11.13 2.06 -0.67
N THR A 64 10.76 3.30 -0.96
CA THR A 64 11.63 4.46 -0.78
C THR A 64 11.98 4.70 0.68
N ALA A 65 11.02 4.54 1.60
CA ALA A 65 11.29 4.64 3.04
C ALA A 65 12.28 3.55 3.50
N ALA A 66 12.13 2.31 3.02
CA ALA A 66 13.06 1.23 3.31
C ALA A 66 14.47 1.53 2.76
N ALA A 67 14.58 2.08 1.55
CA ALA A 67 15.86 2.50 0.98
C ALA A 67 16.53 3.60 1.81
N PHE A 68 15.77 4.57 2.34
CA PHE A 68 16.32 5.59 3.25
C PHE A 68 16.77 5.01 4.59
N ALA A 69 16.07 4.00 5.11
CA ALA A 69 16.50 3.29 6.30
C ALA A 69 17.82 2.55 6.07
N GLU A 70 17.94 1.83 4.95
CA GLU A 70 19.12 1.08 4.55
C GLU A 70 20.33 2.00 4.36
N ALA A 71 20.15 3.12 3.67
CA ALA A 71 21.19 4.15 3.51
C ALA A 71 21.69 4.72 4.85
N ARG A 72 20.91 4.59 5.93
CA ARG A 72 21.25 4.99 7.30
C ARG A 72 21.70 3.82 8.18
N GLY A 73 21.99 2.66 7.58
CA GLY A 73 22.44 1.46 8.28
C GLY A 73 21.37 0.78 9.12
N ARG A 74 20.08 1.03 8.83
CA ARG A 74 18.94 0.37 9.50
C ARG A 74 18.24 -0.58 8.54
N THR A 75 17.71 -1.67 9.08
CA THR A 75 16.94 -2.67 8.31
C THR A 75 15.45 -2.36 8.23
N GLU A 76 14.93 -1.53 9.13
CA GLU A 76 13.51 -1.19 9.20
C GLU A 76 13.30 0.34 9.10
N PRO A 77 12.35 0.79 8.25
CA PRO A 77 11.99 2.20 8.15
C PRO A 77 11.20 2.67 9.36
N ASN A 78 11.40 3.93 9.74
CA ASN A 78 10.62 4.60 10.78
C ASN A 78 9.82 5.77 10.18
N VAL A 79 9.16 6.55 11.06
CA VAL A 79 8.36 7.70 10.62
C VAL A 79 9.17 8.77 9.88
N THR A 80 10.45 8.99 10.23
CA THR A 80 11.25 10.01 9.53
C THR A 80 11.65 9.56 8.14
N ASP A 81 11.84 8.25 7.91
CA ASP A 81 12.04 7.70 6.57
C ASP A 81 10.77 7.79 5.72
N ALA A 82 9.60 7.57 6.33
CA ALA A 82 8.31 7.75 5.65
C ALA A 82 8.09 9.21 5.25
N VAL A 83 8.45 10.17 6.10
CA VAL A 83 8.39 11.61 5.78
C VAL A 83 9.33 11.95 4.63
N LEU A 84 10.55 11.43 4.62
CA LEU A 84 11.47 11.62 3.49
C LEU A 84 10.95 11.01 2.20
N ALA A 85 10.33 9.82 2.27
CA ALA A 85 9.70 9.20 1.12
C ALA A 85 8.56 10.06 0.57
N LEU A 86 7.76 10.70 1.42
CA LEU A 86 6.72 11.65 1.00
C LEU A 86 7.32 12.87 0.29
N GLU A 87 8.42 13.42 0.80
CA GLU A 87 9.12 14.55 0.16
C GLU A 87 9.72 14.16 -1.19
N ASP A 88 10.31 12.97 -1.30
CA ASP A 88 10.87 12.43 -2.54
C ASP A 88 9.78 12.20 -3.62
N HIS A 89 8.57 11.81 -3.20
CA HIS A 89 7.42 11.62 -4.08
C HIS A 89 6.66 12.91 -4.42
N ALA A 90 7.07 14.07 -3.91
CA ALA A 90 6.38 15.33 -4.16
C ALA A 90 6.69 15.87 -5.57
N LEU A 91 5.94 15.40 -6.56
CA LEU A 91 6.14 15.70 -7.99
C LEU A 91 6.14 17.20 -8.35
N GLY A 92 5.49 18.05 -7.53
CA GLY A 92 5.37 19.50 -7.76
C GLY A 92 6.14 20.37 -6.79
N GLY A 93 6.97 19.78 -5.92
CA GLY A 93 7.50 20.46 -4.74
C GLY A 93 6.42 20.69 -3.67
N PHE A 94 6.85 21.22 -2.52
CA PHE A 94 5.99 21.49 -1.36
C PHE A 94 6.47 22.75 -0.63
N PRO A 95 5.61 23.42 0.16
CA PRO A 95 6.00 24.57 0.96
C PRO A 95 7.22 24.27 1.85
N GLY A 96 8.24 25.12 1.77
CA GLY A 96 9.48 24.92 2.53
C GLY A 96 10.46 23.91 1.94
N ALA A 97 10.21 23.32 0.76
CA ALA A 97 11.15 22.41 0.10
C ALA A 97 12.51 23.07 -0.23
N ALA A 98 12.54 24.39 -0.40
CA ALA A 98 13.77 25.14 -0.67
C ALA A 98 14.70 25.29 0.55
N ASP A 99 14.22 25.00 1.77
CA ASP A 99 15.02 25.04 2.98
C ASP A 99 15.45 23.62 3.38
N PRO A 100 16.72 23.22 3.11
CA PRO A 100 17.23 21.91 3.50
C PRO A 100 17.55 21.81 4.99
N THR A 101 17.55 22.93 5.72
CA THR A 101 17.89 22.97 7.16
C THR A 101 16.68 22.79 8.07
N ARG A 102 15.47 22.84 7.51
CA ARG A 102 14.23 22.65 8.28
C ARG A 102 14.19 21.27 8.95
N PRO A 103 13.59 21.14 10.14
CA PRO A 103 13.30 19.84 10.74
C PRO A 103 12.39 19.01 9.82
N LEU A 104 12.65 17.70 9.71
CA LEU A 104 11.83 16.79 8.89
C LEU A 104 10.35 16.77 9.32
N LEU A 105 10.07 16.88 10.62
CA LEU A 105 8.68 16.94 11.11
C LEU A 105 7.97 18.26 10.75
N CYS A 106 8.70 19.25 10.23
CA CYS A 106 8.18 20.48 9.65
C CYS A 106 8.11 20.42 8.12
N SER A 107 8.13 19.22 7.54
CA SER A 107 7.92 18.99 6.10
C SER A 107 6.62 19.60 5.62
N GLY A 108 6.66 20.37 4.52
CA GLY A 108 5.45 20.87 3.87
C GLY A 108 4.57 19.74 3.33
N ALA A 109 5.17 18.67 2.80
CA ALA A 109 4.43 17.50 2.32
C ALA A 109 3.66 16.81 3.46
N LEU A 110 4.31 16.66 4.63
CA LEU A 110 3.64 16.14 5.83
C LEU A 110 2.53 17.07 6.33
N ALA A 111 2.77 18.38 6.30
CA ALA A 111 1.80 19.38 6.74
C ALA A 111 0.55 19.39 5.84
N GLU A 112 0.72 19.30 4.52
CA GLU A 112 -0.39 19.18 3.57
C GLU A 112 -1.20 17.90 3.81
N LEU A 113 -0.54 16.77 4.05
CA LEU A 113 -1.21 15.53 4.38
C LEU A 113 -1.99 15.64 5.70
N ALA A 114 -1.39 16.24 6.73
CA ALA A 114 -2.06 16.47 8.01
C ALA A 114 -3.28 17.39 7.85
N GLN A 115 -3.16 18.44 7.03
CA GLN A 115 -4.26 19.35 6.72
C GLN A 115 -5.38 18.63 5.95
N PHE A 116 -5.05 17.77 5.00
CA PHE A 116 -6.03 16.93 4.30
C PHE A 116 -6.80 16.03 5.29
N VAL A 117 -6.08 15.33 6.18
CA VAL A 117 -6.70 14.48 7.20
C VAL A 117 -7.61 15.28 8.14
N ALA A 118 -7.23 16.49 8.50
CA ALA A 118 -8.04 17.37 9.34
C ALA A 118 -9.30 17.92 8.62
N ALA A 119 -9.24 18.12 7.31
CA ALA A 119 -10.35 18.66 6.52
C ALA A 119 -11.37 17.59 6.09
N VAL A 120 -10.96 16.32 5.99
CA VAL A 120 -11.83 15.23 5.52
C VAL A 120 -12.69 14.69 6.67
N ARG A 121 -14.00 14.60 6.44
CA ARG A 121 -14.89 13.85 7.33
C ARG A 121 -14.60 12.35 7.18
N GLU A 122 -13.94 11.78 8.19
CA GLU A 122 -13.66 10.34 8.27
C GLU A 122 -14.94 9.52 8.04
N VAL A 123 -14.85 8.49 7.19
CA VAL A 123 -15.90 7.47 7.06
C VAL A 123 -15.70 6.48 8.20
N PRO A 124 -16.62 6.41 9.18
CA PRO A 124 -16.42 5.54 10.33
C PRO A 124 -16.44 4.07 9.91
N PHE A 125 -15.70 3.24 10.65
CA PHE A 125 -15.84 1.79 10.56
C PHE A 125 -17.28 1.36 10.87
N PRO A 126 -17.82 0.29 10.24
CA PRO A 126 -19.17 -0.19 10.51
C PRO A 126 -19.44 -0.49 11.99
N LYS A 127 -18.41 -0.95 12.71
CA LYS A 127 -18.38 -0.98 14.17
C LYS A 127 -17.45 0.14 14.63
N PRO A 128 -17.91 1.11 15.44
CA PRO A 128 -17.04 2.16 15.97
C PRO A 128 -15.83 1.54 16.65
N LEU A 129 -14.63 1.97 16.26
CA LEU A 129 -13.43 1.62 17.01
C LEU A 129 -13.47 2.38 18.34
N PRO A 130 -13.14 1.74 19.47
CA PRO A 130 -12.96 2.45 20.72
C PRO A 130 -11.85 3.48 20.52
N ARG A 131 -12.22 4.76 20.46
CA ARG A 131 -11.25 5.85 20.44
C ARG A 131 -10.74 6.03 21.87
N ARG A 132 -9.44 6.27 22.01
CA ARG A 132 -8.85 6.68 23.28
C ARG A 132 -9.48 7.99 23.71
N ASP A 133 -10.06 8.04 24.91
CA ASP A 133 -10.49 9.30 25.50
C ASP A 133 -9.24 10.15 25.79
N PRO A 134 -9.18 11.42 25.33
CA PRO A 134 -8.04 12.29 25.59
C PRO A 134 -7.73 12.49 27.09
N GLY A 135 -8.72 12.27 27.97
CA GLY A 135 -8.61 12.40 29.41
C GLY A 135 -8.38 11.09 30.18
N CYS A 136 -8.34 9.93 29.51
CA CYS A 136 -7.97 8.68 30.16
C CYS A 136 -6.45 8.70 30.39
N GLY A 137 -6.07 8.92 31.65
CA GLY A 137 -4.70 8.93 32.12
C GLY A 137 -3.99 7.59 31.90
N SER A 138 -2.68 7.75 31.72
CA SER A 138 -1.61 6.74 31.64
C SER A 138 -1.58 5.76 30.46
N VAL A 139 -0.36 5.59 29.99
CA VAL A 139 0.07 4.83 28.81
C VAL A 139 0.26 3.34 29.17
N ASP A 140 -0.25 2.92 30.33
CA ASP A 140 0.21 1.69 31.00
C ASP A 140 -0.30 0.40 30.34
N GLY A 141 -1.18 0.49 29.34
CA GLY A 141 -1.69 -0.67 28.59
C GLY A 141 -0.99 -0.96 27.26
N TRP A 142 -0.05 -0.12 26.83
CA TRP A 142 0.58 -0.20 25.49
C TRP A 142 2.06 -0.54 25.55
N GLU A 143 2.48 -1.28 26.59
CA GLU A 143 3.83 -1.81 26.63
C GLU A 143 4.00 -2.84 25.49
N SER A 144 4.90 -2.54 24.55
CA SER A 144 5.25 -3.50 23.51
C SER A 144 6.01 -4.68 24.11
N PHE A 145 6.05 -5.81 23.42
CA PHE A 145 6.89 -6.95 23.83
C PHE A 145 8.35 -6.52 24.06
N ALA A 146 8.87 -5.65 23.19
CA ALA A 146 10.20 -5.06 23.33
C ALA A 146 10.35 -4.20 24.60
N ALA A 147 9.38 -3.35 24.91
CA ALA A 147 9.41 -2.51 26.11
C ALA A 147 9.28 -3.33 27.40
N ALA A 148 8.45 -4.38 27.38
CA ALA A 148 8.23 -5.29 28.49
C ALA A 148 9.37 -6.30 28.71
N GLY A 149 10.35 -6.35 27.80
CA GLY A 149 11.36 -7.41 27.77
C GLY A 149 10.75 -8.82 27.64
N ARG A 150 9.54 -8.93 27.08
CA ARG A 150 8.83 -10.21 26.87
C ARG A 150 9.00 -10.68 25.44
N GLN A 151 9.09 -12.00 25.25
CA GLN A 151 9.08 -12.57 23.91
C GLN A 151 7.63 -12.73 23.41
N PRO A 152 7.32 -12.35 22.16
CA PRO A 152 6.02 -12.62 21.57
C PRO A 152 5.71 -14.12 21.57
N PRO A 153 4.45 -14.53 21.84
CA PRO A 153 4.10 -15.94 21.97
C PRO A 153 4.14 -16.72 20.65
N LEU A 154 4.15 -16.02 19.51
CA LEU A 154 4.21 -16.62 18.17
C LEU A 154 5.38 -15.98 17.41
N ASN A 155 6.18 -16.80 16.72
CA ASN A 155 7.40 -16.34 16.04
C ASN A 155 7.18 -15.26 14.96
N HIS A 156 5.97 -15.16 14.42
CA HIS A 156 5.62 -14.15 13.41
C HIS A 156 5.13 -12.82 14.03
N VAL A 157 4.96 -12.76 15.35
CA VAL A 157 4.48 -11.55 16.03
C VAL A 157 5.68 -10.61 16.26
N PRO A 158 5.66 -9.38 15.74
CA PRO A 158 6.76 -8.45 15.91
C PRO A 158 6.92 -7.98 17.36
N HIS A 159 8.16 -7.74 17.78
CA HIS A 159 8.47 -7.29 19.15
C HIS A 159 7.96 -5.86 19.44
N TRP A 160 7.76 -5.04 18.41
CA TRP A 160 7.21 -3.69 18.59
C TRP A 160 5.70 -3.69 18.87
N LEU A 161 5.00 -4.82 18.69
CA LEU A 161 3.57 -4.91 18.91
C LEU A 161 3.24 -4.82 20.41
N PRO A 162 2.12 -4.19 20.82
CA PRO A 162 1.63 -4.26 22.19
C PRO A 162 1.49 -5.69 22.70
N CYS A 163 1.81 -5.91 23.98
CA CYS A 163 1.61 -7.19 24.63
C CYS A 163 0.14 -7.63 24.53
N PHE A 164 -0.08 -8.92 24.35
CA PHE A 164 -1.44 -9.46 24.30
C PHE A 164 -2.10 -9.35 25.68
N PRO A 165 -3.42 -9.09 25.73
CA PRO A 165 -4.17 -9.17 26.98
C PRO A 165 -4.05 -10.55 27.62
N GLU A 166 -4.09 -10.62 28.95
CA GLU A 166 -4.14 -11.89 29.66
C GLU A 166 -5.34 -12.75 29.20
N GLY A 167 -5.15 -14.07 29.11
CA GLY A 167 -6.18 -15.00 28.64
C GLY A 167 -6.50 -14.93 27.14
N TRP A 168 -5.66 -14.31 26.31
CA TRP A 168 -5.90 -14.20 24.86
C TRP A 168 -6.05 -15.57 24.16
N GLU A 169 -5.31 -16.60 24.59
CA GLU A 169 -5.40 -17.97 24.06
C GLU A 169 -6.76 -18.63 24.36
N GLU A 170 -7.29 -18.47 25.57
CA GLU A 170 -8.59 -19.04 25.95
C GLU A 170 -9.73 -18.50 25.07
N ARG A 171 -9.65 -17.23 24.66
CA ARG A 171 -10.67 -16.65 23.76
C ARG A 171 -10.65 -17.24 22.35
N LEU A 172 -9.51 -17.79 21.91
CA LEU A 172 -9.44 -18.50 20.63
C LEU A 172 -10.11 -19.88 20.75
N ARG A 173 -9.96 -20.56 21.90
CA ARG A 173 -10.60 -21.86 22.16
C ARG A 173 -12.12 -21.80 22.21
N VAL A 174 -12.72 -20.73 22.76
CA VAL A 174 -14.19 -20.59 22.86
C VAL A 174 -14.87 -20.30 21.51
N ARG A 175 -14.12 -19.91 20.48
CA ARG A 175 -14.67 -19.59 19.14
C ARG A 175 -14.61 -20.74 18.14
N CYS A 176 -13.94 -21.84 18.47
CA CYS A 176 -13.91 -23.06 17.63
C CYS A 176 -14.90 -24.08 18.17
#